data_AF-D9WQS5-F1
#
_entry.id   AF-D9WQS5-F1
#
_cell.length_a   1.000
_cell.length_b   1.000
_cell.length_c   1.000
_cell.angle_alpha   90.00
_cell.angle_beta   90.00
_cell.angle_gamma   90.00
#
_symmetry.space_group_name_H-M   'P 1'
#
loop_
_entity.id
_entity.type
_entity.pdbx_description
1 polymer ?
#
loop_
_entity_poly.entity_id
_entity_poly.type
_entity_poly.pdbx_seq_one_letter_code
_entity_poly.pdbx_strand_id
1 'polypeptide(L)'
;MPGTISTSGTTLANSQGLVQHPYVRVKATPALDSSTNGQVRIVADGTTLATGAVDSILTATAALPGFTWGATVQFELQARRTAGTGTVRGMTRYLYGVQSP
;
A
#
# COMPACT_ATOMS: atom_id res chain seq x y z
N MET A 1 13.32 3.20 -6.04
CA MET A 1 11.93 2.84 -5.71
C MET A 1 11.18 2.50 -6.99
N PRO A 2 10.43 1.38 -7.03
CA PRO A 2 9.53 1.05 -8.14
C PRO A 2 8.50 2.18 -8.38
N GLY A 3 7.98 2.29 -9.59
CA GLY A 3 7.00 3.31 -9.93
C GLY A 3 6.16 3.00 -11.17
N THR A 4 5.16 3.84 -11.40
CA THR A 4 4.19 3.72 -12.49
C THR A 4 3.82 5.10 -13.05
N ILE A 5 3.48 5.13 -14.34
CA ILE A 5 2.86 6.27 -15.02
C ILE A 5 1.36 6.05 -15.27
N SER A 6 0.84 4.88 -14.89
CA SER A 6 -0.55 4.49 -15.14
C SER A 6 -1.53 5.35 -14.35
N THR A 7 -2.66 5.69 -14.96
CA THR A 7 -3.80 6.32 -14.29
C THR A 7 -4.67 5.30 -13.53
N SER A 8 -4.43 4.02 -13.76
CA SER A 8 -5.02 2.89 -13.05
C SER A 8 -4.07 2.34 -11.98
N GLY A 9 -4.62 1.67 -10.96
CA GLY A 9 -3.83 1.04 -9.90
C GLY A 9 -2.84 0.02 -10.47
N THR A 10 -1.55 0.24 -10.23
CA THR A 10 -0.45 -0.65 -10.62
C THR A 10 0.23 -1.19 -9.38
N THR A 11 0.45 -2.50 -9.30
CA THR A 11 1.21 -3.14 -8.21
C THR A 11 2.70 -2.82 -8.37
N LEU A 12 3.25 -2.11 -7.38
CA LEU A 12 4.66 -1.72 -7.33
C LEU A 12 5.51 -2.74 -6.58
N ALA A 13 4.92 -3.40 -5.58
CA ALA A 13 5.54 -4.48 -4.81
C ALA A 13 4.43 -5.40 -4.31
N ASN A 14 4.74 -6.69 -4.18
CA ASN A 14 3.86 -7.68 -3.59
C ASN A 14 4.64 -8.61 -2.66
N SER A 15 3.96 -9.16 -1.67
CA SER A 15 4.53 -10.10 -0.71
C SER A 15 3.42 -10.89 -0.03
N GLN A 16 3.71 -12.13 0.36
CA GLN A 16 2.83 -12.90 1.22
C GLN A 16 3.15 -12.65 2.70
N GLY A 17 2.11 -12.60 3.53
CA GLY A 17 2.22 -12.52 4.99
C GLY A 17 1.42 -13.64 5.66
N LEU A 18 2.03 -14.27 6.67
CA LEU A 18 1.34 -15.21 7.55
C LEU A 18 0.54 -14.43 8.60
N VAL A 19 -0.76 -14.71 8.69
CA VAL A 19 -1.68 -13.97 9.56
C VAL A 19 -1.57 -14.46 11.00
N GLN A 20 -1.10 -13.59 11.89
CA GLN A 20 -1.01 -13.85 13.33
C GLN A 20 -1.88 -12.90 14.16
N HIS A 21 -2.30 -11.77 13.58
CA HIS A 21 -3.05 -10.72 14.26
C HIS A 21 -4.20 -10.18 13.38
N PRO A 22 -5.28 -9.66 13.99
CA PRO A 22 -6.46 -9.18 13.26
C PRO A 22 -6.30 -7.79 12.61
N TYR A 23 -5.24 -7.03 12.93
CA TYR A 23 -4.96 -5.74 12.32
C TYR A 23 -3.56 -5.73 11.72
N VAL A 24 -3.36 -4.86 10.71
CA VAL A 24 -2.08 -4.60 10.08
C VAL A 24 -1.75 -3.14 10.21
N ARG A 25 -0.58 -2.85 10.77
CA ARG A 25 0.05 -1.55 10.76
C ARG A 25 0.95 -1.42 9.53
N VAL A 26 0.74 -0.38 8.75
CA VAL A 26 1.43 -0.13 7.49
C VAL A 26 2.20 1.17 7.56
N LYS A 27 3.39 1.20 6.97
CA LYS A 27 4.10 2.43 6.62
C LYS A 27 4.69 2.31 5.24
N ALA A 28 4.33 3.23 4.35
CA ALA A 28 4.87 3.29 2.99
C ALA A 28 5.35 4.71 2.67
N THR A 29 6.43 4.80 1.92
CA THR A 29 7.00 6.08 1.46
C THR A 29 6.70 6.25 -0.03
N PRO A 30 5.80 7.16 -0.41
CA PRO A 30 5.66 7.57 -1.80
C PRO A 30 6.77 8.53 -2.22
N ALA A 31 6.96 8.65 -3.53
CA ALA A 31 7.74 9.70 -4.18
C ALA A 31 7.15 10.00 -5.55
N LEU A 32 7.41 11.19 -6.10
CA LEU A 32 6.87 11.64 -7.38
C LEU A 32 7.89 12.48 -8.14
N ASP A 33 7.82 12.43 -9.47
CA ASP A 33 8.52 13.38 -10.32
C ASP A 33 7.82 14.76 -10.25
N SER A 34 8.56 15.85 -10.50
CA SER A 34 8.00 17.23 -10.43
C SER A 34 6.72 17.38 -11.26
N SER A 35 5.79 18.21 -10.77
CA SER A 35 4.50 18.49 -11.45
C SER A 35 3.63 17.26 -11.71
N THR A 36 3.82 16.19 -10.93
CA THR A 36 3.01 14.96 -10.98
C THR A 36 2.22 14.82 -9.68
N ASN A 37 0.99 14.29 -9.77
CA ASN A 37 0.21 13.91 -8.60
C ASN A 37 -0.25 12.45 -8.72
N GLY A 38 -0.52 11.82 -7.59
CA GLY A 38 -0.85 10.40 -7.54
C GLY A 38 -1.40 9.96 -6.20
N GLN A 39 -1.62 8.65 -6.11
CA GLN A 39 -2.05 7.99 -4.90
C GLN A 39 -1.28 6.69 -4.73
N VAL A 40 -1.02 6.32 -3.48
CA VAL A 40 -0.55 4.99 -3.08
C VAL A 40 -1.60 4.32 -2.21
N ARG A 41 -1.73 3.00 -2.32
CA ARG A 41 -2.61 2.21 -1.47
C ARG A 41 -1.98 0.88 -1.08
N ILE A 42 -2.33 0.39 0.10
CA ILE A 42 -2.04 -0.97 0.53
C ILE A 42 -3.29 -1.81 0.29
N VAL A 43 -3.10 -2.96 -0.33
CA VAL A 43 -4.15 -3.92 -0.66
C VAL A 43 -3.81 -5.26 -0.01
N ALA A 44 -4.80 -5.94 0.56
CA ALA A 44 -4.72 -7.31 1.07
C ALA A 44 -5.79 -8.16 0.38
N ASP A 45 -5.37 -9.19 -0.34
CA ASP A 45 -6.24 -10.08 -1.14
C ASP A 45 -7.29 -9.31 -1.98
N GLY A 46 -6.83 -8.26 -2.67
CA GLY A 46 -7.69 -7.40 -3.49
C GLY A 46 -8.47 -6.32 -2.71
N THR A 47 -8.53 -6.38 -1.39
CA THR A 47 -9.22 -5.38 -0.55
C THR A 47 -8.28 -4.24 -0.15
N THR A 48 -8.69 -2.99 -0.37
CA THR A 48 -7.89 -1.83 0.02
C THR A 48 -7.94 -1.62 1.54
N LEU A 49 -6.77 -1.64 2.18
CA LEU A 49 -6.63 -1.39 3.62
C LEU A 49 -6.43 0.09 3.94
N ALA A 50 -5.64 0.78 3.13
CA ALA A 50 -5.30 2.19 3.33
C ALA A 50 -4.96 2.84 1.99
N THR A 51 -5.33 4.11 1.83
CA THR A 51 -4.96 4.95 0.68
C THR A 51 -4.37 6.26 1.20
N GLY A 52 -3.31 6.73 0.55
CA GLY A 52 -2.66 8.01 0.84
C GLY A 52 -2.34 8.79 -0.43
N ALA A 53 -2.31 10.11 -0.30
CA ALA A 53 -1.72 10.97 -1.32
C ALA A 53 -0.19 10.77 -1.35
N VAL A 54 0.42 11.06 -2.50
CA VAL A 54 1.85 10.82 -2.74
C VAL A 54 2.78 11.87 -2.13
N ASP A 55 2.23 12.94 -1.56
CA ASP A 55 2.93 14.04 -0.90
C ASP A 55 3.21 13.78 0.58
N SER A 56 2.72 12.66 1.13
CA SER A 56 2.84 12.33 2.55
C SER A 56 3.16 10.84 2.76
N ILE A 57 3.88 10.53 3.84
CA ILE A 57 4.13 9.14 4.23
C ILE A 57 2.80 8.49 4.59
N LEU A 58 2.42 7.42 3.89
CA LEU A 58 1.25 6.64 4.25
C LEU A 58 1.55 5.86 5.53
N THR A 59 0.85 6.17 6.61
CA THR A 59 0.86 5.41 7.86
C THR A 59 -0.57 5.11 8.26
N ALA A 60 -0.91 3.85 8.48
CA ALA A 60 -2.24 3.45 8.92
C ALA A 60 -2.19 2.18 9.76
N THR A 61 -3.19 2.00 10.62
CA THR A 61 -3.57 0.68 11.15
C THR A 61 -4.94 0.34 10.59
N ALA A 62 -5.10 -0.85 10.02
CA ALA A 62 -6.35 -1.29 9.42
C ALA A 62 -6.68 -2.73 9.85
N ALA A 63 -7.97 -3.03 10.01
CA ALA A 63 -8.43 -4.40 10.21
C ALA A 63 -8.08 -5.23 8.97
N LEU A 64 -7.63 -6.47 9.18
CA LEU A 64 -7.40 -7.43 8.12
C LEU A 64 -8.73 -8.10 7.74
N PRO A 65 -9.25 -7.89 6.51
CA PRO A 65 -10.51 -8.49 6.08
C PRO A 65 -10.42 -10.01 6.10
N GLY A 66 -11.46 -10.67 6.61
CA GLY A 66 -11.52 -12.13 6.65
C GLY A 66 -10.45 -12.78 7.55
N PHE A 67 -9.98 -12.07 8.59
CA PHE A 67 -8.97 -12.57 9.52
C PHE A 67 -9.20 -14.04 9.91
N THR A 68 -8.21 -14.87 9.59
CA THR A 68 -8.13 -16.27 9.98
C THR A 68 -6.69 -16.53 10.39
N TRP A 69 -6.47 -16.92 11.66
CA TRP A 69 -5.14 -17.20 12.16
C TRP A 69 -4.46 -18.31 11.34
N GLY A 70 -3.20 -18.11 10.99
CA GLY A 70 -2.41 -19.06 10.18
C GLY A 70 -2.70 -19.01 8.68
N ALA A 71 -3.68 -18.23 8.22
CA ALA A 71 -3.89 -18.02 6.79
C ALA A 71 -2.73 -17.24 6.15
N THR A 72 -2.55 -17.41 4.85
CA THR A 72 -1.64 -16.59 4.05
C THR A 72 -2.43 -15.53 3.32
N VAL A 73 -1.97 -14.27 3.41
CA VAL A 73 -2.57 -13.13 2.71
C VAL A 73 -1.57 -12.53 1.74
N GLN A 74 -2.03 -12.20 0.53
CA GLN A 74 -1.25 -11.44 -0.45
C GLN A 74 -1.39 -9.95 -0.15
N PHE A 75 -0.27 -9.31 0.19
CA PHE A 75 -0.18 -7.86 0.34
C PHE A 75 0.42 -7.23 -0.91
N GLU A 76 -0.14 -6.10 -1.30
CA GLU A 76 0.36 -5.29 -2.41
C GLU A 76 0.47 -3.82 -2.02
N LEU A 77 1.59 -3.22 -2.39
CA LEU A 77 1.67 -1.77 -2.54
C LEU A 77 1.29 -1.43 -3.97
N GLN A 78 0.20 -0.69 -4.15
CA GLN A 78 -0.21 -0.19 -5.44
C GLN A 78 -0.08 1.33 -5.51
N ALA A 79 0.14 1.84 -6.72
CA ALA A 79 0.14 3.26 -7.00
C ALA A 79 -0.60 3.59 -8.28
N ARG A 80 -1.06 4.84 -8.41
CA ARG A 80 -1.54 5.40 -9.67
C ARG A 80 -1.21 6.89 -9.77
N ARG A 81 -1.05 7.38 -10.99
CA ARG A 81 -0.98 8.80 -11.31
C ARG A 81 -2.39 9.38 -11.42
N THR A 82 -2.64 10.50 -10.77
CA THR A 82 -3.92 11.22 -10.84
C THR A 82 -3.84 12.48 -11.69
N ALA A 83 -2.64 13.07 -11.83
CA ALA A 83 -2.39 14.21 -12.70
C ALA A 83 -0.91 14.29 -13.14
N GLY A 84 -0.64 15.05 -14.22
CA GLY A 84 0.70 15.23 -14.77
C GLY A 84 1.16 14.08 -15.68
N THR A 85 2.44 14.12 -16.07
CA THR A 85 3.04 13.17 -17.03
C THR A 85 4.20 12.36 -16.46
N GLY A 86 4.64 12.64 -15.23
CA GLY A 86 5.73 11.94 -14.59
C GLY A 86 5.32 10.63 -13.92
N THR A 87 6.25 10.08 -13.14
CA THR A 87 6.16 8.79 -12.46
C THR A 87 5.73 8.97 -11.01
N VAL A 88 4.81 8.12 -10.55
CA VAL A 88 4.51 7.91 -9.13
C VAL A 88 5.28 6.69 -8.64
N ARG A 89 6.03 6.84 -7.56
CA ARG A 89 6.88 5.80 -6.98
C ARG A 89 6.44 5.50 -5.55
N GLY A 90 6.77 4.31 -5.08
CA GLY A 90 6.47 3.92 -3.71
C GLY A 90 7.29 2.73 -3.23
N MET A 91 7.47 2.65 -1.92
CA MET A 91 8.03 1.47 -1.26
C MET A 91 7.43 1.30 0.13
N THR A 92 7.10 0.05 0.48
CA THR A 92 6.71 -0.31 1.84
C THR A 92 7.94 -0.25 2.75
N ARG A 93 7.83 0.44 3.89
CA ARG A 93 8.84 0.42 4.95
C ARG A 93 8.59 -0.69 5.96
N TYR A 94 7.33 -0.88 6.36
CA TYR A 94 6.95 -2.03 7.14
C TYR A 94 5.48 -2.39 6.92
N LEU A 95 5.21 -3.67 7.11
CA LEU A 95 3.91 -4.29 7.32
C LEU A 95 4.05 -5.11 8.60
N TYR A 96 3.23 -4.83 9.60
CA TYR A 96 3.33 -5.48 10.91
C TYR A 96 1.96 -5.82 11.46
N GLY A 97 1.76 -7.05 11.92
CA GLY A 97 0.51 -7.46 12.54
C GLY A 97 0.39 -6.92 13.97
N VAL A 98 -0.78 -6.39 14.34
CA VAL A 98 -1.07 -5.88 15.69
C VAL A 98 -2.42 -6.36 16.20
N GLN A 99 -2.54 -6.58 17.52
CA GLN A 99 -3.75 -7.14 18.13
C GLN A 99 -4.93 -6.15 18.16
N SER A 100 -4.63 -4.86 18.25
CA SER A 100 -5.60 -3.76 18.27
C SER A 100 -5.10 -2.58 17.43
N PRO A 101 -5.98 -1.66 17.00
CA PRO A 101 -5.63 -0.49 16.19
C PRO A 101 -4.49 0.39 16.73
#